data_AF-A0A952HUH7-F1
#
_entry.id   AF-A0A952HUH7-F1
#
_cell.length_a   1.000
_cell.length_b   1.000
_cell.length_c   1.000
_cell.angle_alpha   90.00
_cell.angle_beta   90.00
_cell.angle_gamma   90.00
#
_symmetry.space_group_name_H-M   'P 1'
#
loop_
_entity.id
_entity.type
_entity.pdbx_description
1 polymer ?
#
loop_
_entity_poly.entity_id
_entity_poly.type
_entity_poly.pdbx_seq_one_letter_code
_entity_poly.pdbx_strand_id
1 'polypeptide(L)'
;AQLGIERQEGVTESEDHIASLCDAMAILIRNPDEISFTRQKAFYNDHLQPWVGRFCNDLQAARCARFYRSVGFFGEAFFSFEEQLFSMQT
;
A
#
# COMPACT_ATOMS: atom_id res chain seq x y z
N ALA A 1 7.40 17.33 4.77
CA ALA A 1 6.57 16.12 4.92
C ALA A 1 5.16 16.52 5.36
N GLN A 2 4.14 16.33 4.53
CA GLN A 2 2.77 16.78 4.82
C GLN A 2 1.97 15.78 5.69
N LEU A 3 2.50 14.56 5.85
CA LEU A 3 1.91 13.45 6.61
C LEU A 3 2.66 13.15 7.92
N GLY A 4 3.76 13.87 8.23
CA GLY A 4 4.56 13.62 9.44
C GLY A 4 5.32 12.28 9.45
N ILE A 5 5.33 11.55 8.34
CA ILE A 5 6.08 10.30 8.18
C ILE A 5 7.50 10.65 7.74
N GLU A 6 8.48 10.07 8.43
CA GLU A 6 9.91 10.20 8.11
C GLU A 6 10.53 8.84 7.88
N ARG A 7 11.56 8.82 7.03
CA ARG A 7 12.34 7.62 6.74
C ARG A 7 13.11 7.20 7.99
N GLN A 8 13.07 5.90 8.29
CA GLN A 8 13.88 5.34 9.36
C GLN A 8 15.38 5.43 9.02
N GLU A 9 16.18 5.92 9.97
CA GLU A 9 17.63 5.98 9.81
C GLU A 9 18.23 4.59 9.55
N GLY A 10 19.12 4.48 8.56
CA GLY A 10 19.82 3.24 8.22
C GLY A 10 19.08 2.31 7.25
N VAL A 11 17.83 2.59 6.88
CA VAL A 11 17.13 1.83 5.83
C VAL A 11 17.55 2.37 4.46
N THR A 12 18.18 1.53 3.63
CA THR A 12 18.63 1.91 2.26
C THR A 12 17.56 1.72 1.19
N GLU A 13 16.50 0.97 1.49
CA GLU A 13 15.38 0.75 0.56
C GLU A 13 14.71 2.07 0.18
N SER A 14 14.23 2.17 -1.06
CA SER A 14 13.47 3.34 -1.52
C SER A 14 12.12 3.40 -0.78
N GLU A 15 11.59 4.61 -0.60
CA GLU A 15 10.27 4.82 -0.01
C GLU A 15 9.14 4.23 -0.89
N ASP A 16 9.41 4.01 -2.18
CA ASP A 16 8.52 3.33 -3.12
C ASP A 16 8.50 1.79 -2.98
N HIS A 17 9.23 1.24 -1.99
CA HIS A 17 9.16 -0.19 -1.71
C HIS A 17 7.76 -0.55 -1.19
N ILE A 18 7.14 -1.61 -1.74
CA ILE A 18 5.76 -1.99 -1.40
C ILE A 18 5.56 -2.19 0.12
N ALA A 19 6.55 -2.75 0.83
CA ALA A 19 6.46 -2.93 2.27
C ALA A 19 6.41 -1.58 3.01
N SER A 20 7.26 -0.62 2.59
CA SER A 20 7.29 0.73 3.17
C SER A 20 5.96 1.47 2.99
N LEU A 21 5.31 1.30 1.84
CA LEU A 21 4.01 1.92 1.57
C LEU A 21 2.87 1.25 2.34
N CYS A 22 2.92 -0.08 2.50
CA CYS A 22 1.99 -0.79 3.39
C CYS A 22 2.16 -0.36 4.85
N ASP A 23 3.39 -0.17 5.33
CA ASP A 23 3.67 0.32 6.67
C ASP A 23 3.19 1.77 6.86
N ALA A 24 3.44 2.63 5.86
CA ALA A 24 2.91 4.00 5.86
C ALA A 24 1.38 4.01 5.95
N MET A 25 0.68 3.20 5.14
CA MET A 25 -0.78 3.05 5.25
C MET A 25 -1.22 2.56 6.63
N ALA A 26 -0.53 1.57 7.20
CA ALA A 26 -0.83 1.08 8.55
C ALA A 26 -0.67 2.17 9.61
N ILE A 27 0.34 3.04 9.50
CA ILE A 27 0.51 4.21 10.37
C ILE A 27 -0.65 5.19 10.20
N LEU A 28 -1.02 5.53 8.96
CA LEU A 28 -2.11 6.47 8.70
C LEU A 28 -3.45 5.97 9.25
N ILE A 29 -3.76 4.68 9.06
CA ILE A 29 -5.01 4.05 9.54
C ILE A 29 -5.07 4.01 11.07
N ARG A 30 -3.94 3.79 11.75
CA ARG A 30 -3.87 3.70 13.22
C ARG A 30 -4.01 5.04 13.94
N ASN A 31 -3.93 6.16 13.22
CA ASN A 31 -4.03 7.50 13.79
C ASN A 31 -5.25 8.28 13.21
N PRO A 32 -6.49 7.76 13.35
CA PRO A 32 -7.68 8.35 12.72
C PRO A 32 -8.05 9.73 13.28
N ASP A 33 -7.65 10.04 14.51
CA ASP A 33 -7.91 11.34 15.15
C ASP A 33 -7.04 12.47 14.54
N GLU A 34 -5.88 12.12 13.98
CA GLU A 34 -4.94 13.07 13.38
C GLU A 34 -5.00 13.06 11.84
N ILE A 35 -5.26 11.88 11.26
CA ILE A 35 -5.30 11.67 9.82
C ILE A 35 -6.72 11.28 9.40
N SER A 36 -7.41 12.23 8.79
CA SER A 36 -8.75 12.00 8.24
C SER A 36 -8.76 10.93 7.16
N PHE A 37 -9.90 10.25 7.02
CA PHE A 37 -10.12 9.25 5.97
C PHE A 37 -9.83 9.80 4.56
N THR A 38 -10.17 11.07 4.29
CA THR A 38 -9.84 11.75 3.02
C THR A 38 -8.34 11.77 2.75
N ARG A 39 -7.50 11.99 3.76
CA ARG A 39 -6.04 11.97 3.61
C ARG A 39 -5.50 10.55 3.41
N GLN A 40 -6.08 9.55 4.10
CA GLN A 40 -5.74 8.14 3.88
C GLN A 40 -6.04 7.73 2.43
N LYS A 41 -7.23 8.09 1.93
CA LYS A 41 -7.64 7.87 0.54
C LYS A 41 -6.74 8.57 -0.47
N ALA A 42 -6.36 9.82 -0.22
CA ALA A 42 -5.45 10.55 -1.09
C ALA A 42 -4.09 9.84 -1.19
N PHE A 43 -3.51 9.44 -0.06
CA PHE A 43 -2.26 8.69 -0.05
C PHE A 43 -2.37 7.38 -0.83
N TYR A 44 -3.45 6.61 -0.62
CA TYR A 44 -3.67 5.36 -1.35
C TYR A 44 -3.73 5.59 -2.87
N ASN A 45 -4.51 6.59 -3.31
CA ASN A 45 -4.68 6.91 -4.73
C ASN A 45 -3.38 7.40 -5.38
N ASP A 46 -2.57 8.18 -4.66
CA ASP A 46 -1.36 8.76 -5.21
C ASP A 46 -0.19 7.76 -5.22
N HIS A 47 -0.10 6.87 -4.23
CA HIS A 47 1.09 6.06 -4.00
C HIS A 47 0.92 4.55 -4.18
N LEU A 48 -0.30 3.99 -4.15
CA LEU A 48 -0.53 2.55 -4.27
C LEU A 48 -1.39 2.20 -5.49
N GLN A 49 -2.56 2.81 -5.60
CA GLN A 49 -3.55 2.53 -6.65
C GLN A 49 -2.98 2.49 -8.09
N PRO A 50 -2.03 3.35 -8.50
CA PRO A 50 -1.58 3.39 -9.89
C PRO A 50 -0.84 2.14 -10.37
N TRP A 51 -0.26 1.35 -9.46
CA TRP A 51 0.65 0.27 -9.83
C TRP A 51 0.49 -1.02 -9.03
N VAL A 52 -0.17 -0.99 -7.86
CA VAL A 52 -0.21 -2.14 -6.94
C VAL A 52 -0.85 -3.38 -7.54
N GLY A 53 -1.91 -3.22 -8.36
CA GLY A 53 -2.53 -4.35 -9.07
C GLY A 53 -1.58 -5.02 -10.07
N ARG A 54 -0.78 -4.23 -10.81
CA ARG A 54 0.25 -4.76 -11.72
C ARG A 54 1.33 -5.49 -10.94
N PHE A 55 1.79 -4.93 -9.82
CA PHE A 55 2.77 -5.58 -8.95
C PHE A 55 2.29 -6.95 -8.47
N CYS A 56 1.04 -7.06 -8.01
CA CYS A 56 0.46 -8.33 -7.59
C CYS A 56 0.43 -9.35 -8.74
N ASN A 57 0.01 -8.93 -9.94
CA ASN A 57 0.02 -9.79 -11.13
C ASN A 57 1.41 -10.27 -11.51
N ASP A 58 2.42 -9.39 -11.46
CA ASP A 58 3.81 -9.75 -11.77
C ASP A 58 4.36 -10.74 -10.73
N LEU A 59 4.01 -10.56 -9.45
CA LEU A 59 4.40 -11.47 -8.38
C LEU A 59 3.77 -12.87 -8.55
N GLN A 60 2.53 -12.93 -9.02
CA GLN A 60 1.86 -14.19 -9.36
C GLN A 60 2.53 -14.87 -10.57
N ALA A 61 2.89 -14.11 -11.60
CA ALA A 61 3.48 -14.63 -12.84
C ALA A 61 4.96 -15.05 -12.70
N ALA A 62 5.69 -14.47 -11.74
CA ALA A 62 7.12 -14.70 -11.56
C ALA A 62 7.46 -16.18 -11.30
N ARG A 63 8.28 -16.77 -12.19
CA ARG A 63 8.65 -18.19 -12.16
C ARG A 63 9.44 -18.59 -10.91
N CYS A 64 10.24 -17.68 -10.37
CA CYS A 64 11.08 -17.91 -9.19
C CYS A 64 10.37 -17.58 -7.87
N ALA A 65 9.19 -16.95 -7.91
CA ALA A 65 8.46 -16.48 -6.73
C ALA A 65 7.51 -17.55 -6.17
N ARG A 66 7.98 -18.78 -5.90
CA ARG A 66 7.09 -19.90 -5.51
C ARG A 66 6.28 -19.61 -4.25
N PHE A 67 6.91 -19.00 -3.24
CA PHE A 67 6.24 -18.58 -2.00
C PHE A 67 5.40 -17.31 -2.22
N TYR A 68 6.01 -16.29 -2.83
CA TYR A 68 5.39 -14.98 -3.00
C TYR A 68 4.25 -14.95 -4.02
N ARG A 69 4.11 -15.96 -4.88
CA ARG A 69 2.93 -16.11 -5.75
C ARG A 69 1.62 -16.10 -4.96
N SER A 70 1.57 -16.81 -3.82
CA SER A 70 0.40 -16.78 -2.93
C SER A 70 0.18 -15.41 -2.30
N VAL A 71 1.26 -14.68 -1.99
CA VAL A 71 1.20 -13.29 -1.52
C VAL A 71 0.65 -12.37 -2.62
N GLY A 72 0.98 -12.63 -3.89
CA GLY A 72 0.44 -11.90 -5.03
C GLY A 72 -1.07 -12.06 -5.19
N PHE A 73 -1.60 -13.27 -5.01
CA PHE A 73 -3.05 -13.51 -5.00
C PHE A 73 -3.75 -12.84 -3.81
N PHE A 74 -3.17 -12.96 -2.62
CA PHE A 74 -3.70 -12.30 -1.43
C PHE A 74 -3.70 -10.77 -1.58
N GLY A 75 -2.58 -10.21 -2.06
CA GLY A 75 -2.43 -8.77 -2.27
C GLY A 75 -3.43 -8.24 -3.27
N GLU A 76 -3.64 -8.92 -4.41
CA GLU A 76 -4.64 -8.52 -5.41
C GLU A 76 -6.04 -8.41 -4.79
N ALA A 77 -6.46 -9.44 -4.05
CA ALA A 77 -7.76 -9.43 -3.38
C ALA A 77 -7.85 -8.33 -2.30
N PHE A 78 -6.79 -8.13 -1.52
CA PHE A 78 -6.72 -7.10 -0.49
C PHE A 78 -6.82 -5.69 -1.06
N PHE A 79 -6.00 -5.35 -2.05
CA PHE A 79 -6.00 -4.00 -2.65
C PHE A 79 -7.27 -3.71 -3.46
N SER A 80 -7.86 -4.73 -4.09
CA SER A 80 -9.17 -4.58 -4.74
C SER A 80 -10.27 -4.25 -3.71
N PHE A 81 -10.23 -4.88 -2.54
CA PHE A 81 -11.16 -4.57 -1.45
C PHE A 81 -10.95 -3.16 -0.89
N GLU A 82 -9.70 -2.74 -0.66
CA GLU A 82 -9.37 -1.37 -0.22
C GLU A 82 -9.88 -0.32 -1.21
N GLU A 83 -9.69 -0.54 -2.52
CA GLU A 83 -10.20 0.37 -3.56
C GLU A 83 -11.73 0.49 -3.51
N GLN A 84 -12.44 -0.63 -3.32
CA GLN A 84 -13.89 -0.62 -3.12
C GLN A 84 -14.29 0.14 -1.85
N LEU A 85 -13.62 -0.11 -0.72
CA LEU A 85 -13.88 0.57 0.55
C LEU A 85 -13.72 2.09 0.40
N PHE A 86 -12.61 2.55 -0.19
CA PHE A 86 -12.36 3.96 -0.43
C PHE A 86 -13.35 4.59 -1.42
N SER A 87 -13.91 3.82 -2.35
CA SER A 87 -14.96 4.31 -3.26
C SER A 87 -16.34 4.48 -2.59
N MET A 88 -16.67 3.64 -1.61
CA MET A 88 -17.98 3.61 -0.95
C MET A 88 -18.13 4.69 0.13
N GLN A 89 -17.05 5.00 0.85
CA GLN A 89 -17.04 6.04 1.87
C GLN A 89 -16.71 7.39 1.22
N THR A 90 -17.77 8.12 0.85
CA THR A 90 -17.70 9.49 0.31
C THR A 90 -18.06 10.49 1.39
#